data_AF-A0A7Y8MK10-F1
#
_entry.id   AF-A0A7Y8MK10-F1
#
_cell.length_a   1.000
_cell.length_b   1.000
_cell.length_c   1.000
_cell.angle_alpha   90.00
_cell.angle_beta   90.00
_cell.angle_gamma   90.00
#
_symmetry.space_group_name_H-M   'P 1'
#
loop_
_entity.id
_entity.type
_entity.pdbx_description
1 polymer ?
#
loop_
_entity_poly.entity_id
_entity_poly.type
_entity_poly.pdbx_seq_one_letter_code
_entity_poly.pdbx_strand_id
1 'polypeptide(L)'
;MPVHNADIAAIFEEIADLLEIQGANPFRVRAYRNAARSVGDYGRDLAGLIAKGQALPKIPGIGEDLAGKIHEIAETGHCSFLERLHRELPAAITELLKIPGL
;
A
#
# COMPACT_ATOMS: atom_id res chain seq x y z
N MET A 1 14.92 4.14 -12.07
CA MET A 1 15.61 4.20 -10.76
C MET A 1 15.21 2.95 -9.99
N PRO A 2 16.08 2.36 -9.16
CA PRO A 2 15.67 1.24 -8.32
C PRO A 2 14.57 1.72 -7.37
N VAL A 3 13.52 0.91 -7.21
CA VAL A 3 12.51 1.09 -6.17
C VAL A 3 13.18 0.76 -4.84
N HIS A 4 12.98 1.59 -3.82
CA HIS A 4 13.49 1.34 -2.47
C HIS A 4 12.34 0.94 -1.53
N ASN A 5 12.69 0.38 -0.37
CA ASN A 5 11.71 0.09 0.68
C ASN A 5 10.88 1.31 1.07
N ALA A 6 11.49 2.51 1.06
CA ALA A 6 10.79 3.77 1.32
C ALA A 6 9.68 4.05 0.29
N ASP A 7 9.90 3.71 -0.99
CA ASP A 7 8.90 3.90 -2.04
C ASP A 7 7.71 2.95 -1.86
N ILE A 8 8.00 1.68 -1.53
CA ILE A 8 6.96 0.68 -1.22
C ILE A 8 6.16 1.09 0.03
N ALA A 9 6.86 1.56 1.07
CA ALA A 9 6.22 2.03 2.30
C ALA A 9 5.33 3.25 2.04
N ALA A 10 5.77 4.21 1.23
CA ALA A 10 4.99 5.38 0.86
C ALA A 10 3.69 5.01 0.13
N ILE A 11 3.76 4.07 -0.82
CA ILE A 11 2.58 3.57 -1.53
C ILE A 11 1.60 2.88 -0.56
N PHE A 12 2.10 2.13 0.41
CA PHE A 12 1.24 1.47 1.42
C PHE A 12 0.62 2.46 2.41
N GLU A 13 1.34 3.51 2.81
CA GLU A 13 0.75 4.60 3.59
C GLU A 13 -0.37 5.30 2.83
N GLU A 14 -0.16 5.62 1.55
CA GLU A 14 -1.16 6.28 0.72
C GLU A 14 -2.41 5.41 0.53
N ILE A 15 -2.24 4.10 0.31
CA ILE A 15 -3.36 3.16 0.28
C ILE A 15 -4.14 3.20 1.60
N ALA A 16 -3.44 3.25 2.74
CA ALA A 16 -4.10 3.31 4.04
C ALA A 16 -4.89 4.62 4.22
N ASP A 17 -4.33 5.76 3.82
CA ASP A 17 -5.00 7.06 3.83
C ASP A 17 -6.30 7.03 2.99
N LEU A 18 -6.23 6.53 1.76
CA LEU A 18 -7.38 6.46 0.88
C LEU A 18 -8.46 5.52 1.40
N LEU A 19 -8.08 4.35 1.91
CA LEU A 19 -9.02 3.42 2.53
C LEU A 19 -9.70 4.03 3.77
N GLU A 20 -8.97 4.82 4.55
CA GLU A 20 -9.51 5.54 5.70
C GLU A 20 -10.52 6.61 5.27
N ILE A 21 -10.21 7.40 4.23
CA ILE A 21 -11.12 8.41 3.66
C ILE A 21 -12.40 7.77 3.11
N GLN A 22 -12.29 6.61 2.47
CA GLN A 22 -13.44 5.85 1.96
C GLN A 22 -14.28 5.18 3.06
N GLY A 23 -13.87 5.26 4.34
CA GLY A 23 -14.54 4.57 5.43
C GLY A 23 -14.45 3.05 5.32
N ALA A 24 -13.37 2.53 4.71
CA ALA A 24 -13.16 1.10 4.55
C ALA A 24 -12.93 0.41 5.90
N ASN A 25 -12.85 -0.93 5.88
CA ASN A 25 -12.68 -1.73 7.08
C ASN A 25 -11.43 -1.30 7.90
N PRO A 26 -11.56 -0.91 9.18
CA PRO A 26 -10.44 -0.46 10.03
C PRO A 26 -9.33 -1.51 10.22
N PHE A 27 -9.64 -2.80 10.11
CA PHE A 27 -8.63 -3.86 10.11
C PHE A 27 -7.75 -3.78 8.86
N ARG A 28 -8.35 -3.50 7.70
CA ARG A 28 -7.62 -3.38 6.43
C ARG A 28 -6.73 -2.14 6.42
N VAL A 29 -7.25 -0.99 6.85
CA VAL A 29 -6.45 0.25 7.02
C VAL A 29 -5.22 -0.03 7.89
N ARG A 30 -5.42 -0.62 9.08
CA ARG A 30 -4.31 -0.97 9.99
C ARG A 30 -3.32 -1.96 9.38
N ALA A 31 -3.78 -2.91 8.57
CA ALA A 31 -2.89 -3.84 7.88
C ALA A 31 -1.93 -3.11 6.92
N TYR A 32 -2.43 -2.15 6.13
CA TYR A 32 -1.59 -1.35 5.23
C TYR A 32 -0.63 -0.43 5.99
N ARG A 33 -1.09 0.25 7.07
CA ARG A 33 -0.20 1.05 7.95
C ARG A 33 0.93 0.20 8.55
N ASN A 34 0.59 -0.98 9.08
CA ASN A 34 1.58 -1.88 9.66
C ASN A 34 2.55 -2.39 8.61
N ALA A 35 2.06 -2.70 7.40
CA ALA A 35 2.90 -3.14 6.30
C ALA A 35 3.87 -2.04 5.87
N ALA A 36 3.41 -0.79 5.74
CA ALA A 36 4.25 0.35 5.41
C ALA A 36 5.40 0.52 6.42
N ARG A 37 5.09 0.48 7.72
CA ARG A 37 6.10 0.54 8.78
C ARG A 37 7.07 -0.64 8.71
N SER A 38 6.56 -1.87 8.64
CA SER A 38 7.39 -3.07 8.59
C SER A 38 8.33 -3.10 7.38
N VAL A 39 7.89 -2.59 6.23
CA VAL A 39 8.70 -2.48 5.01
C VAL A 39 9.72 -1.35 5.13
N GLY A 40 9.31 -0.17 5.60
CA GLY A 40 10.20 0.98 5.78
C GLY A 40 11.33 0.72 6.78
N ASP A 41 11.02 0.02 7.88
CA ASP A 41 12.00 -0.38 8.90
C ASP A 41 12.80 -1.63 8.50
N TYR A 42 12.51 -2.24 7.35
CA TYR A 42 13.19 -3.46 6.93
C TYR A 42 14.62 -3.15 6.49
N GLY A 43 15.60 -3.64 7.24
CA GLY A 43 17.03 -3.34 7.02
C GLY A 43 17.66 -3.98 5.77
N ARG A 44 16.91 -4.72 4.95
CA ARG A 44 17.39 -5.29 3.68
C ARG A 44 16.61 -4.69 2.52
N ASP A 45 17.29 -4.48 1.40
CA ASP A 45 16.67 -4.02 0.16
C ASP A 45 15.72 -5.10 -0.40
N LEU A 46 14.41 -4.90 -0.23
CA LEU A 46 13.38 -5.85 -0.69
C LEU A 46 13.28 -5.87 -2.21
N ALA A 47 13.35 -4.70 -2.85
CA ALA A 47 13.29 -4.61 -4.30
C ALA A 47 14.50 -5.29 -4.95
N GLY A 48 15.69 -5.12 -4.37
CA GLY A 48 16.90 -5.82 -4.81
C GLY A 48 16.85 -7.33 -4.63
N LEU A 49 16.16 -7.85 -3.60
CA LEU A 49 15.93 -9.29 -3.43
C LEU A 49 15.01 -9.82 -4.53
N ILE A 50 13.90 -9.12 -4.79
CA ILE A 50 12.91 -9.49 -5.81
C ILE A 50 13.54 -9.44 -7.21
N ALA A 51 14.30 -8.39 -7.53
CA ALA A 51 15.01 -8.27 -8.80
C ALA A 51 16.04 -9.39 -9.05
N LYS A 52 16.55 -10.02 -7.98
CA LYS A 52 17.44 -11.20 -8.05
C LYS A 52 16.67 -12.52 -8.12
N GLY A 53 15.33 -12.50 -8.22
CA GLY A 53 14.48 -13.67 -8.21
C GLY A 53 14.37 -14.35 -6.85
N GLN A 54 14.72 -13.65 -5.76
CA GLN A 54 14.60 -14.20 -4.41
C GLN A 54 13.20 -13.97 -3.87
N ALA A 55 12.71 -14.93 -3.10
CA ALA A 55 11.43 -14.80 -2.41
C ALA A 55 11.48 -13.68 -1.36
N LEU A 56 10.36 -12.96 -1.22
CA LEU A 56 10.20 -12.00 -0.14
C LEU A 56 10.36 -12.71 1.21
N PRO A 57 11.19 -12.19 2.13
CA PRO A 57 11.31 -12.75 3.46
C PRO A 57 9.96 -12.69 4.18
N LYS A 58 9.76 -13.58 5.15
CA LYS A 58 8.55 -13.56 5.99
C LYS A 58 8.60 -12.34 6.91
N ILE A 59 7.84 -11.29 6.56
CA ILE A 59 7.75 -10.06 7.33
C ILE A 59 6.51 -10.15 8.25
N PRO A 60 6.65 -9.92 9.57
CA PRO A 60 5.51 -9.92 10.48
C PRO A 60 4.42 -8.92 10.06
N GLY A 61 3.16 -9.38 10.05
CA GLY A 61 2.02 -8.57 9.64
C GLY A 61 1.79 -8.48 8.13
N ILE A 62 2.66 -9.07 7.30
CA ILE A 62 2.52 -9.10 5.84
C ILE A 62 2.03 -10.49 5.41
N GLY A 63 0.77 -10.56 5.00
CA GLY A 63 0.19 -11.76 4.38
C GLY A 63 0.44 -11.85 2.88
N GLU A 64 -0.07 -12.90 2.23
CA GLU A 64 0.10 -13.12 0.78
C GLU A 64 -0.38 -11.95 -0.08
N ASP A 65 -1.52 -11.33 0.25
CA ASP A 65 -2.06 -10.19 -0.51
C ASP A 65 -1.13 -8.97 -0.51
N LEU A 66 -0.51 -8.68 0.64
CA LEU A 66 0.44 -7.57 0.79
C LEU A 66 1.78 -7.93 0.16
N ALA A 67 2.24 -9.17 0.32
CA ALA A 67 3.46 -9.66 -0.31
C ALA A 67 3.37 -9.57 -1.85
N GLY A 68 2.23 -9.93 -2.43
CA GLY A 68 1.98 -9.78 -3.86
C GLY A 68 2.08 -8.33 -4.34
N LYS A 69 1.55 -7.38 -3.55
CA LYS A 69 1.67 -5.94 -3.85
C LYS A 69 3.10 -5.42 -3.70
N ILE A 70 3.86 -5.91 -2.73
CA ILE A 70 5.28 -5.58 -2.59
C ILE A 70 6.04 -6.03 -3.84
N HIS A 71 5.76 -7.23 -4.35
CA HIS A 71 6.31 -7.72 -5.61
C HIS A 71 5.96 -6.82 -6.80
N GLU A 72 4.67 -6.50 -6.96
CA GLU A 72 4.20 -5.60 -8.03
C GLU A 72 4.91 -4.24 -7.99
N ILE A 73 5.01 -3.63 -6.80
CA ILE A 73 5.64 -2.33 -6.63
C ILE A 73 7.15 -2.42 -6.87
N ALA A 74 7.82 -3.46 -6.37
CA ALA A 74 9.25 -3.64 -6.57
C ALA A 74 9.62 -3.81 -8.05
N GLU A 75 8.77 -4.49 -8.84
CA GLU A 75 9.02 -4.74 -10.26
C GLU A 75 8.63 -3.55 -11.15
N THR A 76 7.51 -2.90 -10.85
CA THR A 76 6.91 -1.90 -11.75
C THR A 76 7.05 -0.46 -11.26
N GLY A 77 7.33 -0.25 -9.97
CA GLY A 77 7.26 1.06 -9.31
C GLY A 77 5.84 1.54 -9.03
N HIS A 78 4.81 0.73 -9.35
CA HIS A 78 3.40 1.09 -9.26
C HIS A 78 2.60 0.02 -8.53
N CYS A 79 1.41 0.40 -8.04
CA CYS A 79 0.46 -0.54 -7.46
C CYS A 79 -0.91 -0.34 -8.09
N SER A 80 -1.39 -1.35 -8.83
CA SER A 80 -2.71 -1.34 -9.47
C SER A 80 -3.86 -1.15 -8.47
N PHE A 81 -3.65 -1.49 -7.19
CA PHE A 81 -4.64 -1.24 -6.15
C PHE A 81 -4.72 0.24 -5.78
N LEU A 82 -3.57 0.93 -5.64
CA LEU A 82 -3.53 2.36 -5.40
C LEU A 82 -4.19 3.14 -6.54
N GLU A 83 -3.87 2.78 -7.80
CA GLU A 83 -4.49 3.42 -8.96
C GLU A 83 -6.01 3.26 -8.98
N ARG A 84 -6.53 2.12 -8.53
CA ARG A 84 -7.97 1.90 -8.39
C ARG A 84 -8.57 2.81 -7.33
N LEU A 85 -7.95 2.92 -6.15
CA LEU A 85 -8.41 3.79 -5.08
C LEU A 85 -8.43 5.27 -5.52
N HIS A 86 -7.42 5.73 -6.28
CA HIS A 86 -7.41 7.09 -6.85
C HIS A 86 -8.59 7.35 -7.78
N ARG A 87 -9.03 6.37 -8.56
CA ARG A 87 -10.20 6.51 -9.45
C ARG A 87 -11.51 6.53 -8.68
N GLU A 88 -11.56 5.89 -7.52
CA GLU A 88 -12.74 5.83 -6.65
C GLU A 88 -12.87 7.05 -5.74
N LEU A 89 -11.75 7.72 -5.41
CA LEU A 89 -11.71 8.88 -4.52
C LEU A 89 -12.65 10.04 -4.94
N PRO A 90 -12.74 10.44 -6.23
CA PRO A 90 -13.68 11.48 -6.65
C PRO A 90 -15.15 11.15 -6.30
N ALA A 91 -15.52 9.87 -6.36
CA ALA A 91 -16.86 9.42 -5.99
C ALA A 91 -17.08 9.53 -4.47
N ALA A 92 -16.11 9.06 -3.67
CA ALA A 92 -16.17 9.13 -2.21
C ALA A 92 -16.29 10.57 -1.67
N ILE A 93 -15.51 11.51 -2.23
CA ILE A 93 -15.60 12.93 -1.88
C ILE A 93 -16.97 13.51 -2.27
N THR A 94 -17.48 13.14 -3.44
CA THR A 94 -18.80 13.60 -3.91
C THR A 94 -19.93 13.06 -3.02
N GLU A 95 -19.82 11.85 -2.49
CA GLU A 95 -20.79 11.30 -1.54
C GLU A 95 -20.75 12.01 -0.19
N LEU A 96 -19.56 12.32 0.33
CA LEU A 96 -19.39 13.12 1.56
C LEU A 96 -20.02 14.52 1.43
N LEU A 97 -19.86 15.16 0.27
CA LEU A 97 -20.47 16.48 -0.01
C LEU A 97 -22.00 16.44 -0.19
N LYS A 98 -22.58 15.27 -0.47
CA LYS A 98 -24.03 15.09 -0.64
C LYS A 98 -24.79 14.90 0.67
N ILE A 99 -24.08 14.70 1.78
CA ILE A 99 -24.70 14.67 3.12
C ILE A 99 -25.12 16.10 3.47
N PRO A 100 -26.42 16.44 3.49
CA PRO A 100 -26.86 17.77 3.89
C PRO A 100 -26.65 17.90 5.41
N GLY A 101 -25.73 18.76 5.84
CA GLY A 101 -25.47 18.94 7.28
C GLY A 101 -24.06 19.35 7.69
N LEU A 102 -23.23 19.83 6.76
CA LEU A 102 -22.25 20.89 7.05
C LEU A 102 -22.84 22.23 6.61
#